data_AF-A0A2X3F5S1-F1
#
_entry.id   AF-A0A2X3F5S1-F1
#
_cell.length_a   1.000
_cell.length_b   1.000
_cell.length_c   1.000
_cell.angle_alpha   90.00
_cell.angle_beta   90.00
_cell.angle_gamma   90.00
#
_symmetry.space_group_name_H-M   'P 1'
#
loop_
_entity.id
_entity.type
_entity.pdbx_description
1 polymer ?
#
loop_
_entity_poly.entity_id
_entity_poly.type
_entity_poly.pdbx_seq_one_letter_code
_entity_poly.pdbx_strand_id
1 'polypeptide(L)' 'MMTDPFGTNTWFYVFRQEPGHQKVTQQTLTLTFNSGGVLTNIDNKPALTSQ' A
#
# COMPACT_ATOMS: atom_id res chain seq x y z
N MET A 1 -5.71 -15.27 7.30
CA MET A 1 -5.05 -13.95 7.18
C MET A 1 -3.88 -14.12 6.23
N MET A 2 -3.71 -13.22 5.25
CA MET A 2 -2.55 -13.25 4.36
C MET A 2 -1.33 -12.87 5.19
N THR A 3 -0.58 -13.88 5.58
CA THR A 3 0.68 -13.71 6.31
C THR A 3 1.72 -13.44 5.23
N ASP A 4 2.34 -12.27 5.27
CA ASP A 4 3.49 -11.96 4.41
C ASP A 4 4.56 -13.07 4.58
N PRO A 5 5.18 -13.58 3.49
CA PRO A 5 6.23 -14.60 3.56
C PRO A 5 7.45 -14.24 4.43
N PHE A 6 7.61 -12.98 4.82
CA PHE A 6 8.69 -12.45 5.67
C PHE A 6 8.29 -12.22 7.14
N GLY A 7 7.06 -12.58 7.53
CA GLY A 7 6.62 -12.57 8.94
C GLY A 7 6.13 -11.22 9.47
N THR A 8 5.97 -10.22 8.60
CA THR A 8 5.37 -8.93 8.96
C THR A 8 3.85 -8.92 8.78
N ASN A 9 3.11 -8.44 9.78
CA ASN A 9 1.67 -8.23 9.68
C ASN A 9 1.37 -6.90 8.98
N THR A 10 1.70 -6.81 7.69
CA THR A 10 1.55 -5.59 6.89
C THR A 10 0.68 -5.87 5.67
N TRP A 11 -0.33 -5.02 5.45
CA TRP A 11 -1.19 -5.10 4.27
C TRP A 11 -0.88 -3.95 3.32
N PHE A 12 -0.71 -4.28 2.05
CA PHE A 12 -0.44 -3.32 0.98
C PHE A 12 -1.64 -3.23 0.04
N TYR A 13 -2.22 -2.04 -0.05
CA TYR A 13 -3.26 -1.70 -1.02
C TYR A 13 -2.65 -0.75 -2.05
N VAL A 14 -2.43 -1.27 -3.27
CA VAL A 14 -1.80 -0.52 -4.36
C VAL A 14 -2.87 -0.16 -5.39
N PHE A 15 -3.13 1.13 -5.53
CA PHE A 15 -4.02 1.68 -6.56
C PHE A 15 -3.14 2.25 -7.66
N ARG A 16 -2.98 1.50 -8.75
CA ARG A 16 -2.18 1.90 -9.92
C ARG A 16 -3.08 2.07 -11.14
N GLN A 17 -2.91 3.17 -11.86
CA GLN A 17 -3.57 3.41 -13.15
C GLN A 17 -2.50 3.70 -14.20
N GLU A 18 -2.65 3.07 -15.36
CA GLU A 18 -1.83 3.31 -16.53
C GLU A 18 -2.75 3.55 -17.74
N PRO A 19 -3.24 4.79 -17.92
CA PRO A 19 -3.96 5.15 -19.12
C PRO A 19 -2.99 5.22 -20.31
N GLY A 20 -3.40 4.72 -21.47
CA GLY A 20 -2.53 4.69 -22.66
C GLY A 20 -1.97 6.06 -23.03
N HIS A 21 -0.66 6.13 -23.29
CA HIS A 21 0.11 7.36 -23.57
C HIS A 21 0.07 8.44 -22.46
N GLN A 22 -0.44 8.13 -21.27
CA GLN A 22 -0.40 9.03 -20.11
C GLN A 22 0.61 8.55 -19.07
N LYS A 23 0.96 9.42 -18.13
CA LYS A 23 1.86 9.07 -17.02
C LYS A 23 1.15 8.10 -16.07
N VAL A 24 1.89 7.11 -15.56
CA VAL A 24 1.40 6.18 -14.53
C VAL A 24 1.09 6.96 -13.26
N THR A 25 -0.09 6.73 -12.69
CA THR A 25 -0.42 7.20 -11.34
C THR A 25 -0.44 6.01 -10.40
N GLN A 26 0.09 6.21 -9.19
CA GLN A 26 0.07 5.17 -8.17
C GLN A 26 -0.07 5.78 -6.78
N GLN A 27 -1.11 5.37 -6.06
CA GLN A 27 -1.29 5.61 -4.63
C GLN A 27 -1.08 4.29 -3.89
N THR A 28 -0.42 4.33 -2.74
CA THR A 28 -0.14 3.14 -1.93
C THR A 28 -0.57 3.38 -0.49
N LEU A 29 -1.48 2.53 0.00
CA LEU A 29 -1.91 2.50 1.38
C LEU A 29 -1.30 1.27 2.05
N THR A 30 -0.52 1.50 3.10
CA THR A 30 0.15 0.48 3.90
C THR A 30 -0.44 0.47 5.30
N LEU A 31 -0.99 -0.67 5.69
CA LEU A 31 -1.55 -0.90 7.03
C LEU A 31 -0.64 -1.83 7.80
N THR A 32 -0.23 -1.46 9.01
CA THR A 32 0.61 -2.32 9.86
C THR A 32 -0.16 -2.73 11.10
N PHE A 33 -0.19 -4.03 11.37
CA PHE A 33 -0.86 -4.61 12.52
C PHE A 33 0.17 -5.16 13.51
N ASN A 34 -0.19 -5.19 14.80
CA ASN A 34 0.61 -5.91 15.79
C ASN A 34 0.37 -7.43 15.70
N SER A 35 1.03 -8.20 16.57
CA SER A 35 0.88 -9.67 16.63
C SER A 35 -0.53 -10.14 16.99
N GLY A 36 -1.34 -9.28 17.62
CA GLY A 36 -2.75 -9.56 17.95
C GLY A 36 -3.73 -9.19 16.83
N GLY A 37 -3.25 -8.75 15.66
CA GLY A 37 -4.10 -8.35 14.53
C GLY A 37 -4.77 -6.98 14.69
N VAL A 38 -4.30 -6.15 15.63
CA VAL A 38 -4.80 -4.78 15.83
C VAL A 38 -4.02 -3.81 14.96
N LEU A 39 -4.71 -2.91 14.27
CA LEU A 39 -4.11 -1.89 13.42
C LEU A 39 -3.34 -0.88 14.27
N THR A 40 -2.06 -0.70 13.94
CA THR A 40 -1.12 0.18 14.69
C THR A 40 -0.57 1.32 13.86
N ASN A 41 -0.54 1.18 12.54
CA ASN A 41 -0.07 2.24 11.65
C ASN A 41 -0.86 2.26 10.33
N ILE A 42 -1.06 3.47 9.82
CA ILE A 42 -1.68 3.75 8.52
C ILE A 42 -0.76 4.73 7.80
N ASP A 43 -0.12 4.26 6.73
CA ASP A 43 0.68 5.10 5.84
C ASP A 43 0.00 5.20 4.47
N ASN A 44 -0.37 6.42 4.07
CA ASN A 44 -1.00 6.67 2.79
C ASN A 44 -0.08 7.54 1.94
N LYS A 45 0.63 6.91 1.00
CA LYS A 45 1.48 7.59 0.03
C LYS A 45 0.60 8.03 -1.13
N PRO A 46 0.41 9.36 -1.34
CA PRO A 46 -0.46 9.89 -2.38
C PRO A 46 0.04 9.48 -3.77
N ALA A 47 -0.82 9.69 -4.77
CA ALA A 47 -0.47 9.44 -6.16
C ALA A 47 0.89 10.06 -6.51
N LEU A 48 1.76 9.29 -7.17
CA LEU A 48 2.98 9.82 -7.78
C LEU A 48 2.58 10.96 -8.74
N THR A 49 2.61 12.20 -8.28
CA THR A 49 2.40 13.35 -9.15
C THR A 49 3.64 13.49 -9.98
N SER A 50 3.43 13.68 -11.26
CA SER A 50 4.51 13.90 -12.20
C SER A 50 5.28 15.15 -11.80
N GLN A 51 6.56 14.97 -11.44
CA GLN A 51 7.50 16.07 -11.27
C GLN A 51 7.77 16.76 -12.62
#